data_AF-A0A1G2Z6N5-F1
#
_entry.id   AF-A0A1G2Z6N5-F1
#
_cell.length_a   1.000
_cell.length_b   1.000
_cell.length_c   1.000
_cell.angle_alpha   90.00
_cell.angle_beta   90.00
_cell.angle_gamma   90.00
#
_symmetry.space_group_name_H-M   'P 1'
#
loop_
_entity.id
_entity.type
_entity.pdbx_description
1 polymer ?
#
loop_
_entity_poly.entity_id
_entity_poly.type
_entity_poly.pdbx_seq_one_letter_code
_entity_poly.pdbx_strand_id
1 'polypeptide(L)'
;ADNVLDNLLADGKIQPMIVVFPNGNANVTANTEGGGARGGAGGRGDFGGWGTPFDNDLIKDIIPYIESHYSVHTDREHRALAGLSMGGGQSLNIGLANLDTFAWVGGFSSAPNTKPPAELMPDPAAARKKLKLLWLACGSKDGLIRISQGVHNYLKEKGVPHIWHVDGNAHDGTEWANNLYLFAQHIFKTPTTVAATQPPAPAAAVEPAKKFVLRVDCGALESFKDKLGNVWAADQELDAGKTWGADDGLTIDRPEVGITGTDLVRIYETERYSMGSYKFTVPNGKYTVRLHFAETFEGITGPEMRVFSVSVPGQAVLKDLDLFKTVGFLKPLVKEYKGVPVDNGQLVIGFTPNIENPQICGIEILAE
;
A
#
# COMPACT_ATOMS: atom_id res chain seq x y z
N ALA A 1 -9.46 18.13 9.37
CA ALA A 1 -8.13 18.29 8.77
C ALA A 1 -7.20 18.98 9.76
N ASP A 2 -7.65 20.08 10.37
CA ASP A 2 -6.90 20.91 11.33
C ASP A 2 -6.18 20.08 12.41
N ASN A 3 -6.91 19.31 13.23
CA ASN A 3 -6.28 18.46 14.25
C ASN A 3 -5.27 17.45 13.70
N VAL A 4 -5.45 16.92 12.48
CA VAL A 4 -4.53 15.94 11.89
C VAL A 4 -3.23 16.62 11.50
N LEU A 5 -3.33 17.76 10.80
CA LEU A 5 -2.17 18.47 10.26
C LEU A 5 -1.41 19.22 11.36
N ASP A 6 -2.10 19.83 12.31
CA ASP A 6 -1.47 20.53 13.43
C ASP A 6 -0.67 19.57 14.32
N ASN A 7 -1.23 18.38 14.60
CA ASN A 7 -0.51 17.36 15.37
C ASN A 7 0.70 16.82 14.60
N LEU A 8 0.56 16.56 13.29
CA LEU A 8 1.68 16.15 12.45
C LEU A 8 2.78 17.22 12.39
N LEU A 9 2.42 18.49 12.34
CA LEU A 9 3.35 19.60 12.33
C LEU A 9 4.05 19.75 13.68
N ALA A 10 3.29 19.68 14.78
CA ALA A 10 3.83 19.72 16.15
C ALA A 10 4.81 18.56 16.41
N ASP A 11 4.53 17.38 15.85
CA ASP A 11 5.39 16.20 15.92
C ASP A 11 6.60 16.27 14.96
N GLY A 12 6.71 17.30 14.12
CA GLY A 12 7.78 17.42 13.11
C GLY A 12 7.71 16.38 11.99
N LYS A 13 6.55 15.75 11.78
CA LYS A 13 6.34 14.70 10.77
C LYS A 13 6.04 15.24 9.37
N ILE A 14 5.65 16.52 9.27
CA ILE A 14 5.42 17.23 8.01
C ILE A 14 6.17 18.55 7.97
N GLN A 15 6.45 19.03 6.76
CA GLN A 15 6.93 20.40 6.58
C GLN A 15 5.81 21.41 6.84
N PRO A 16 6.10 22.62 7.37
CA PRO A 16 5.13 23.70 7.41
C PRO A 16 4.56 23.96 6.01
N MET A 17 3.24 24.03 5.89
CA MET A 17 2.57 24.21 4.60
C MET A 17 1.28 25.01 4.74
N ILE A 18 0.87 25.67 3.67
CA ILE A 18 -0.45 26.28 3.54
C ILE A 18 -1.39 25.24 2.92
N VAL A 19 -2.54 25.02 3.56
CA VAL A 19 -3.57 24.10 3.05
C VAL A 19 -4.83 24.89 2.72
N VAL A 20 -5.31 24.72 1.48
CA VAL A 20 -6.44 25.48 0.93
C VAL A 20 -7.60 24.52 0.71
N PHE A 21 -8.76 24.83 1.30
CA PHE A 21 -9.98 24.02 1.21
C PHE A 21 -11.06 24.78 0.42
N PRO A 22 -11.01 24.79 -0.92
CA PRO A 22 -12.02 25.47 -1.72
C PRO A 22 -13.33 24.68 -1.76
N ASN A 23 -14.42 25.35 -2.17
CA ASN A 23 -15.65 24.65 -2.53
C ASN A 23 -15.46 23.99 -3.90
N GLY A 24 -15.55 22.65 -3.96
CA GLY A 24 -15.35 21.87 -5.19
C GLY A 24 -16.44 22.05 -6.26
N ASN A 25 -17.51 22.80 -5.96
CA ASN A 25 -18.61 23.07 -6.87
C ASN A 25 -18.61 24.55 -7.29
N ALA A 26 -18.20 24.81 -8.53
CA ALA A 26 -18.16 26.17 -9.10
C ALA A 26 -19.55 26.82 -9.25
N ASN A 27 -20.65 26.07 -9.09
CA ASN A 27 -22.00 26.61 -9.20
C ASN A 27 -22.54 27.21 -7.89
N VAL A 28 -21.76 27.16 -6.80
CA VAL A 28 -22.18 27.68 -5.48
C VAL A 28 -21.16 28.67 -4.94
N THR A 29 -21.65 29.68 -4.24
CA THR A 29 -20.79 30.62 -3.49
C THR A 29 -20.90 30.32 -2.00
N ALA A 30 -19.94 30.80 -1.20
CA ALA A 30 -19.94 30.60 0.26
C ALA A 30 -21.24 31.09 0.96
N ASN A 31 -22.00 31.98 0.31
CA ASN A 31 -23.24 32.56 0.83
C ASN A 31 -24.51 31.84 0.35
N THR A 32 -24.40 30.75 -0.39
CA THR A 32 -25.56 29.97 -0.82
C THR A 32 -26.05 29.10 0.35
N GLU A 33 -26.96 29.64 1.18
CA GLU A 33 -27.63 28.88 2.25
C GLU A 33 -28.29 27.61 1.68
N GLY A 34 -27.99 26.45 2.29
CA GLY A 34 -28.53 25.16 1.86
C GLY A 34 -27.81 24.50 0.67
N GLY A 35 -26.80 25.14 0.08
CA GLY A 35 -25.98 24.60 -1.02
C GLY A 35 -24.87 23.61 -0.61
N GLY A 36 -24.91 23.11 0.62
CA GLY A 36 -23.93 22.18 1.16
C GLY A 36 -24.04 20.82 0.49
N ALA A 37 -23.08 20.51 -0.40
CA ALA A 37 -22.57 19.17 -0.73
C ALA A 37 -23.58 18.00 -0.70
N ARG A 38 -24.79 18.17 -1.25
CA ARG A 38 -25.70 17.06 -1.53
C ARG A 38 -25.93 16.94 -3.02
N GLY A 39 -24.87 16.54 -3.73
CA GLY A 39 -25.06 15.76 -4.94
C GLY A 39 -25.80 14.48 -4.53
N GLY A 40 -27.07 14.38 -4.91
CA GLY A 40 -28.01 13.43 -4.32
C GLY A 40 -27.48 12.00 -4.29
N ALA A 41 -27.57 11.37 -3.11
CA ALA A 41 -27.54 9.93 -3.00
C ALA A 41 -28.65 9.36 -3.89
N GLY A 42 -28.27 8.73 -5.01
CA GLY A 42 -29.16 7.89 -5.81
C GLY A 42 -29.68 8.43 -7.15
N GLY A 43 -29.14 9.51 -7.72
CA GLY A 43 -29.57 9.97 -9.05
C GLY A 43 -28.43 10.54 -9.88
N ARG A 44 -28.46 10.35 -11.21
CA ARG A 44 -27.59 11.05 -12.18
C ARG A 44 -27.87 12.56 -12.10
N GLY A 45 -27.31 13.23 -11.10
CA GLY A 45 -27.42 14.67 -10.89
C GLY A 45 -26.48 15.45 -11.80
N ASP A 46 -26.77 16.73 -11.99
CA ASP A 46 -25.92 17.66 -12.73
C ASP A 46 -24.60 17.89 -11.97
N PHE A 47 -23.53 17.22 -12.42
CA PHE A 47 -22.17 17.40 -11.92
C PHE A 47 -21.42 18.56 -12.62
N GLY A 48 -22.12 19.42 -13.36
CA GLY A 48 -21.53 20.45 -14.20
C GLY A 48 -20.52 21.34 -13.47
N GLY A 49 -20.82 21.75 -12.23
CA GLY A 49 -19.94 22.60 -11.43
C GLY A 49 -18.73 21.89 -10.82
N TRP A 50 -18.68 20.55 -10.82
CA TRP A 50 -17.59 19.75 -10.24
C TRP A 50 -16.57 19.27 -11.29
N GLY A 51 -16.81 19.55 -12.57
CA GLY A 51 -15.88 19.23 -13.66
C GLY A 51 -15.07 20.46 -14.09
N THR A 52 -14.98 20.67 -15.41
CA THR A 52 -14.23 21.75 -16.05
C THR A 52 -14.42 23.15 -15.43
N PRO A 53 -15.61 23.56 -14.93
CA PRO A 53 -15.74 24.82 -14.20
C PRO A 53 -14.83 24.90 -12.97
N PHE A 54 -14.82 23.89 -12.10
CA PHE A 54 -13.93 23.87 -10.94
C PHE A 54 -12.45 23.70 -11.35
N ASP A 55 -12.16 22.97 -12.43
CA ASP A 55 -10.80 22.92 -12.98
C ASP A 55 -10.29 24.33 -13.32
N ASN A 56 -11.15 25.18 -13.90
CA ASN A 56 -10.83 26.57 -14.19
C ASN A 56 -10.70 27.40 -12.91
N ASP A 57 -11.64 27.31 -11.98
CA ASP A 57 -11.57 28.03 -10.70
C ASP A 57 -10.26 27.70 -9.98
N LEU A 58 -9.87 26.42 -9.91
CA LEU A 58 -8.64 26.01 -9.24
C LEU A 58 -7.39 26.58 -9.93
N ILE A 59 -7.30 26.42 -11.26
CA ILE A 59 -6.07 26.73 -12.01
C ILE A 59 -5.93 28.22 -12.31
N LYS A 60 -7.03 28.91 -12.63
CA LYS A 60 -7.02 30.29 -13.12
C LYS A 60 -7.32 31.31 -12.04
N ASP A 61 -8.00 30.93 -10.96
CA ASP A 61 -8.45 31.88 -9.94
C ASP A 61 -7.84 31.57 -8.57
N ILE A 62 -8.09 30.38 -8.01
CA ILE A 62 -7.68 30.01 -6.64
C ILE A 62 -6.16 29.98 -6.51
N ILE A 63 -5.44 29.27 -7.41
CA ILE A 63 -3.97 29.22 -7.34
C ILE A 63 -3.38 30.64 -7.47
N PRO A 64 -3.68 31.46 -8.50
CA PRO A 64 -3.17 32.82 -8.60
C PRO A 64 -3.56 33.74 -7.42
N TYR A 65 -4.76 33.55 -6.86
CA TYR A 65 -5.19 34.30 -5.68
C TYR A 65 -4.32 33.95 -4.47
N ILE A 66 -4.07 32.67 -4.21
CA ILE A 66 -3.21 32.23 -3.10
C ILE A 66 -1.78 32.73 -3.30
N GLU A 67 -1.24 32.64 -4.51
CA GLU A 67 0.11 33.11 -4.85
C GLU A 67 0.30 34.62 -4.68
N SER A 68 -0.77 35.41 -4.85
CA SER A 68 -0.71 36.88 -4.70
C SER A 68 -0.99 37.36 -3.27
N HIS A 69 -1.63 36.55 -2.42
CA HIS A 69 -2.04 36.96 -1.07
C HIS A 69 -1.27 36.27 0.06
N TYR A 70 -0.58 35.17 -0.23
CA TYR A 70 0.19 34.41 0.74
C TYR A 70 1.62 34.16 0.24
N SER A 71 2.57 34.03 1.16
CA SER A 71 3.94 33.65 0.82
C SER A 71 4.02 32.16 0.54
N VAL A 72 3.90 31.77 -0.73
CA VAL A 72 3.95 30.38 -1.19
C VAL A 72 5.02 30.19 -2.26
N HIS A 73 5.53 28.97 -2.36
CA HIS A 73 6.28 28.53 -3.53
C HIS A 73 5.31 28.32 -4.70
N THR A 74 5.71 28.74 -5.90
CA THR A 74 4.84 28.73 -7.09
C THR A 74 5.16 27.62 -8.09
N ASP A 75 6.26 26.88 -7.89
CA ASP A 75 6.61 25.75 -8.74
C ASP A 75 5.83 24.48 -8.38
N ARG A 76 5.81 23.52 -9.32
CA ARG A 76 5.09 22.26 -9.16
C ARG A 76 5.59 21.37 -8.02
N GLU A 77 6.88 21.42 -7.69
CA GLU A 77 7.46 20.54 -6.66
C GLU A 77 6.99 20.93 -5.26
N HIS A 78 6.45 22.12 -5.10
CA HIS A 78 5.84 22.62 -3.86
C HIS A 78 4.30 22.71 -3.93
N ARG A 79 3.68 22.06 -4.92
CA ARG A 79 2.22 22.03 -5.05
C ARG A 79 1.65 20.62 -5.08
N ALA A 80 0.83 20.32 -4.09
CA ALA A 80 0.09 19.07 -3.95
C ALA A 80 -1.41 19.31 -4.17
N LEU A 81 -2.10 18.30 -4.70
CA LEU A 81 -3.56 18.27 -4.82
C LEU A 81 -4.08 16.95 -4.26
N ALA A 82 -5.04 17.01 -3.33
CA ALA A 82 -5.67 15.81 -2.78
C ALA A 82 -7.16 16.05 -2.54
N GLY A 83 -7.95 14.98 -2.60
CA GLY A 83 -9.38 15.05 -2.32
C GLY A 83 -9.98 13.69 -1.96
N LEU A 84 -11.20 13.74 -1.41
CA LEU A 84 -11.97 12.57 -1.00
C LEU A 84 -13.24 12.40 -1.83
N SER A 85 -13.71 11.18 -2.02
CA SER A 85 -14.95 10.86 -2.74
C SER A 85 -14.99 11.54 -4.12
N MET A 86 -16.00 12.37 -4.38
CA MET A 86 -16.09 13.15 -5.63
C MET A 86 -14.93 14.15 -5.78
N GLY A 87 -14.45 14.72 -4.68
CA GLY A 87 -13.24 15.54 -4.65
C GLY A 87 -11.97 14.73 -4.93
N GLY A 88 -11.96 13.43 -4.59
CA GLY A 88 -10.89 12.51 -4.97
C GLY A 88 -10.86 12.29 -6.49
N GLY A 89 -12.03 12.09 -7.09
CA GLY A 89 -12.16 12.06 -8.55
C GLY A 89 -11.72 13.37 -9.21
N GLN A 90 -12.07 14.54 -8.65
CA GLN A 90 -11.58 15.84 -9.13
C GLN A 90 -10.06 15.96 -9.03
N SER A 91 -9.50 15.61 -7.87
CA SER A 91 -8.05 15.65 -7.63
C SER A 91 -7.29 14.83 -8.67
N LEU A 92 -7.76 13.60 -8.95
CA LEU A 92 -7.15 12.76 -9.99
C LEU A 92 -7.34 13.36 -11.39
N ASN A 93 -8.57 13.77 -11.74
CA ASN A 93 -8.88 14.31 -13.06
C ASN A 93 -8.08 15.57 -13.39
N ILE A 94 -7.92 16.47 -12.42
CA ILE A 94 -7.21 17.75 -12.58
C ILE A 94 -5.71 17.55 -12.46
N GLY A 95 -5.27 16.89 -11.38
CA GLY A 95 -3.84 16.75 -11.06
C GLY A 95 -3.09 16.00 -12.15
N LEU A 96 -3.67 14.91 -12.67
CA LEU A 96 -3.03 14.09 -13.70
C LEU A 96 -3.11 14.71 -15.10
N ALA A 97 -4.07 15.61 -15.34
CA ALA A 97 -4.12 16.41 -16.56
C ALA A 97 -3.14 17.61 -16.55
N ASN A 98 -2.69 18.04 -15.36
CA ASN A 98 -1.90 19.25 -15.16
C ASN A 98 -0.57 18.94 -14.44
N LEU A 99 0.19 17.97 -14.97
CA LEU A 99 1.46 17.53 -14.38
C LEU A 99 2.54 18.62 -14.33
N ASP A 100 2.41 19.70 -15.10
CA ASP A 100 3.31 20.87 -15.03
C ASP A 100 2.96 21.80 -13.86
N THR A 101 1.79 21.66 -13.26
CA THR A 101 1.31 22.45 -12.12
C THR A 101 1.44 21.69 -10.80
N PHE A 102 1.21 20.36 -10.82
CA PHE A 102 1.22 19.50 -9.63
C PHE A 102 2.28 18.41 -9.72
N ALA A 103 3.02 18.21 -8.63
CA ALA A 103 3.95 17.09 -8.50
C ALA A 103 3.46 15.99 -7.56
N TRP A 104 2.46 16.27 -6.73
CA TRP A 104 1.95 15.36 -5.72
C TRP A 104 0.42 15.31 -5.84
N VAL A 105 -0.13 14.16 -6.19
CA VAL A 105 -1.58 14.01 -6.41
C VAL A 105 -2.12 12.89 -5.53
N GLY A 106 -3.22 13.13 -4.83
CA GLY A 106 -3.86 12.17 -3.93
C GLY A 106 -5.37 12.01 -4.21
N GLY A 107 -5.87 10.78 -4.24
CA GLY A 107 -7.30 10.49 -4.38
C GLY A 107 -7.76 9.47 -3.36
N PHE A 108 -8.65 9.85 -2.45
CA PHE A 108 -9.19 9.01 -1.38
C PHE A 108 -10.63 8.62 -1.70
N SER A 109 -10.93 7.31 -1.83
CA SER A 109 -12.24 6.81 -2.26
C SER A 109 -12.81 7.47 -3.52
N SER A 110 -11.96 7.68 -4.53
CA SER A 110 -12.22 8.56 -5.68
C SER A 110 -13.38 8.09 -6.57
N ALA A 111 -14.55 8.71 -6.43
CA ALA A 111 -15.78 8.37 -7.15
C ALA A 111 -16.87 9.44 -6.94
N PRO A 112 -17.86 9.60 -7.82
CA PRO A 112 -18.17 8.77 -9.00
C PRO A 112 -17.62 9.34 -10.33
N ASN A 113 -16.99 10.51 -10.30
CA ASN A 113 -16.54 11.29 -11.45
C ASN A 113 -15.11 10.96 -11.94
N THR A 114 -14.43 10.00 -11.32
CA THR A 114 -13.09 9.55 -11.74
C THR A 114 -13.14 9.03 -13.17
N LYS A 115 -12.35 9.63 -14.06
CA LYS A 115 -12.27 9.18 -15.46
C LYS A 115 -11.77 7.73 -15.55
N PRO A 116 -12.14 6.99 -16.61
CA PRO A 116 -11.55 5.69 -16.89
C PRO A 116 -10.01 5.77 -16.91
N PRO A 117 -9.28 4.74 -16.45
CA PRO A 117 -7.84 4.87 -16.21
C PRO A 117 -7.00 5.34 -17.42
N ALA A 118 -7.34 4.90 -18.63
CA ALA A 118 -6.65 5.32 -19.86
C ALA A 118 -6.92 6.78 -20.24
N GLU A 119 -8.09 7.32 -19.89
CA GLU A 119 -8.41 8.74 -20.08
C GLU A 119 -7.83 9.61 -18.96
N LEU A 120 -7.73 9.04 -17.75
CA LEU A 120 -7.14 9.69 -16.59
C LEU A 120 -5.63 9.87 -16.75
N MET A 121 -4.97 8.89 -17.37
CA MET A 121 -3.52 8.86 -17.58
C MET A 121 -3.17 8.46 -19.02
N PRO A 122 -3.38 9.35 -20.01
CA PRO A 122 -3.12 9.05 -21.41
C PRO A 122 -1.62 8.96 -21.73
N ASP A 123 -0.76 9.62 -20.95
CA ASP A 123 0.70 9.55 -21.09
C ASP A 123 1.39 9.05 -19.79
N PRO A 124 1.45 7.73 -19.59
CA PRO A 124 2.18 7.13 -18.48
C PRO A 124 3.67 7.50 -18.43
N ALA A 125 4.31 7.82 -19.57
CA ALA A 125 5.73 8.15 -19.61
C ALA A 125 6.02 9.55 -19.05
N ALA A 126 5.16 10.53 -19.36
CA ALA A 126 5.23 11.85 -18.73
C ALA A 126 4.99 11.73 -17.22
N ALA A 127 4.02 10.93 -16.80
CA ALA A 127 3.69 10.71 -15.39
C ALA A 127 4.88 10.20 -14.57
N ARG A 128 5.60 9.19 -15.06
CA ARG A 128 6.80 8.65 -14.39
C ARG A 128 7.90 9.68 -14.18
N LYS A 129 8.02 10.65 -15.08
CA LYS A 129 9.07 11.68 -15.03
C LYS A 129 8.68 12.86 -14.17
N LYS A 130 7.40 13.24 -14.20
CA LYS A 130 6.91 14.47 -13.58
C LYS A 130 6.41 14.22 -12.16
N LEU A 131 5.62 13.17 -11.91
CA LEU A 131 5.05 12.94 -10.57
C LEU A 131 6.16 12.58 -9.57
N LYS A 132 6.12 13.24 -8.41
CA LYS A 132 6.90 12.88 -7.22
C LYS A 132 6.11 11.89 -6.35
N LEU A 133 4.79 12.03 -6.34
CA LEU A 133 3.87 11.10 -5.68
C LEU A 133 2.53 11.06 -6.38
N LEU A 134 2.00 9.85 -6.53
CA LEU A 134 0.59 9.60 -6.78
C LEU A 134 0.08 8.68 -5.69
N TRP A 135 -0.90 9.14 -4.90
CA TRP A 135 -1.52 8.38 -3.82
C TRP A 135 -2.94 8.02 -4.21
N LEU A 136 -3.21 6.73 -4.29
CA LEU A 136 -4.55 6.19 -4.48
C LEU A 136 -4.95 5.48 -3.21
N ALA A 137 -6.16 5.75 -2.72
CA ALA A 137 -6.68 5.04 -1.58
C ALA A 137 -8.16 4.77 -1.65
N CYS A 138 -8.59 3.73 -0.94
CA CYS A 138 -9.98 3.42 -0.68
C CYS A 138 -10.10 2.37 0.43
N GLY A 139 -11.07 2.52 1.33
CA GLY A 139 -11.36 1.51 2.34
C GLY A 139 -11.89 0.22 1.71
N SER A 140 -11.48 -0.93 2.24
CA SER A 140 -11.89 -2.27 1.76
C SER A 140 -13.40 -2.53 1.87
N LYS A 141 -14.11 -1.83 2.76
CA LYS A 141 -15.57 -1.92 2.91
C LYS A 141 -16.31 -0.83 2.12
N ASP A 142 -15.58 0.01 1.39
CA ASP A 142 -16.15 1.02 0.52
C ASP A 142 -16.73 0.36 -0.75
N GLY A 143 -18.03 0.51 -0.98
CA GLY A 143 -18.71 -0.03 -2.15
C GLY A 143 -18.23 0.55 -3.50
N LEU A 144 -17.35 1.55 -3.47
CA LEU A 144 -16.76 2.21 -4.64
C LEU A 144 -15.30 1.78 -4.91
N ILE A 145 -14.71 0.89 -4.10
CA ILE A 145 -13.31 0.47 -4.20
C ILE A 145 -12.86 0.05 -5.60
N ARG A 146 -13.76 -0.57 -6.37
CA ARG A 146 -13.49 -0.99 -7.77
C ARG A 146 -12.98 0.16 -8.66
N ILE A 147 -13.35 1.41 -8.37
CA ILE A 147 -12.94 2.57 -9.16
C ILE A 147 -11.47 2.89 -8.90
N SER A 148 -11.09 3.12 -7.63
CA SER A 148 -9.68 3.38 -7.28
C SER A 148 -8.78 2.18 -7.58
N GLN A 149 -9.24 0.95 -7.32
CA GLN A 149 -8.53 -0.28 -7.66
C GLN A 149 -8.32 -0.41 -9.18
N GLY A 150 -9.30 -0.02 -9.99
CA GLY A 150 -9.17 -0.01 -11.45
C GLY A 150 -8.08 0.94 -11.94
N VAL A 151 -7.94 2.12 -11.32
CA VAL A 151 -6.85 3.05 -11.61
C VAL A 151 -5.51 2.46 -11.16
N HIS A 152 -5.43 1.91 -9.94
CA HIS A 152 -4.22 1.22 -9.46
C HIS A 152 -3.76 0.12 -10.43
N ASN A 153 -4.66 -0.77 -10.83
CA ASN A 153 -4.37 -1.88 -11.73
C ASN A 153 -3.79 -1.38 -13.07
N TYR A 154 -4.39 -0.34 -13.65
CA TYR A 154 -3.90 0.27 -14.89
C TYR A 154 -2.51 0.88 -14.71
N LEU A 155 -2.27 1.63 -13.63
CA LEU A 155 -0.97 2.25 -13.37
C LEU A 155 0.10 1.18 -13.11
N LYS A 156 -0.25 0.09 -12.44
CA LYS A 156 0.62 -1.09 -12.24
C LYS A 156 0.95 -1.74 -13.58
N GLU A 157 -0.04 -1.98 -14.44
CA GLU A 157 0.15 -2.51 -15.80
C GLU A 157 1.07 -1.62 -16.63
N LYS A 158 0.90 -0.29 -16.53
CA LYS A 158 1.78 0.66 -17.22
C LYS A 158 3.11 0.84 -16.48
N GLY A 159 3.30 0.41 -15.25
CA GLY A 159 4.52 0.67 -14.49
C GLY A 159 4.71 2.14 -14.12
N VAL A 160 3.64 2.86 -13.80
CA VAL A 160 3.70 4.22 -13.24
C VAL A 160 3.83 4.11 -11.71
N PRO A 161 4.87 4.67 -11.08
CA PRO A 161 5.01 4.68 -9.63
C PRO A 161 3.84 5.40 -8.96
N HIS A 162 3.23 4.73 -8.00
CA HIS A 162 2.14 5.26 -7.18
C HIS A 162 2.03 4.44 -5.90
N ILE A 163 1.43 5.02 -4.87
CA ILE A 163 1.03 4.33 -3.66
C ILE A 163 -0.43 3.91 -3.80
N TRP A 164 -0.73 2.67 -3.44
CA TRP A 164 -2.08 2.15 -3.31
C TRP A 164 -2.31 1.75 -1.85
N HIS A 165 -3.18 2.48 -1.17
CA HIS A 165 -3.46 2.28 0.25
C HIS A 165 -4.92 1.87 0.46
N VAL A 166 -5.12 0.70 1.06
CA VAL A 166 -6.44 0.16 1.39
C VAL A 166 -6.50 -0.13 2.87
N ASP A 167 -7.46 0.46 3.57
CA ASP A 167 -7.68 0.19 5.00
C ASP A 167 -8.98 -0.59 5.26
N GLY A 168 -9.31 -0.83 6.52
CA GLY A 168 -10.47 -1.60 6.95
C GLY A 168 -11.81 -0.84 6.97
N ASN A 169 -11.83 0.44 6.56
CA ASN A 169 -12.97 1.34 6.69
C ASN A 169 -13.88 1.30 5.45
N ALA A 170 -15.03 1.96 5.57
CA ALA A 170 -16.00 2.10 4.48
C ALA A 170 -15.83 3.48 3.80
N HIS A 171 -16.87 3.93 3.11
CA HIS A 171 -16.91 5.29 2.53
C HIS A 171 -17.16 6.34 3.62
N ASP A 172 -16.19 6.55 4.50
CA ASP A 172 -16.37 7.31 5.74
C ASP A 172 -15.20 8.26 6.08
N GLY A 173 -15.44 9.11 7.08
CA GLY A 173 -14.49 10.13 7.52
C GLY A 173 -13.20 9.58 8.13
N THR A 174 -13.22 8.35 8.66
CA THR A 174 -12.03 7.72 9.24
C THR A 174 -11.04 7.35 8.14
N GLU A 175 -11.54 6.73 7.06
CA GLU A 175 -10.74 6.45 5.85
C GLU A 175 -10.08 7.72 5.33
N TRP A 176 -10.83 8.81 5.20
CA TRP A 176 -10.29 10.06 4.67
C TRP A 176 -9.30 10.74 5.64
N ALA A 177 -9.53 10.66 6.94
CA ALA A 177 -8.61 11.19 7.94
C ALA A 177 -7.28 10.41 7.95
N ASN A 178 -7.34 9.07 7.87
CA ASN A 178 -6.17 8.20 7.79
C ASN A 178 -5.34 8.51 6.55
N ASN A 179 -5.98 8.64 5.39
CA ASN A 179 -5.27 8.94 4.16
C ASN A 179 -4.71 10.36 4.13
N LEU A 180 -5.40 11.35 4.71
CA LEU A 180 -4.82 12.69 4.89
C LEU A 180 -3.58 12.63 5.79
N TYR A 181 -3.65 11.88 6.90
CA TYR A 181 -2.53 11.70 7.83
C TYR A 181 -1.31 11.09 7.12
N LEU A 182 -1.51 10.04 6.33
CA LEU A 182 -0.43 9.38 5.60
C LEU A 182 0.08 10.22 4.44
N PHE A 183 -0.81 10.75 3.60
CA PHE A 183 -0.43 11.54 2.42
C PHE A 183 0.37 12.79 2.79
N ALA A 184 -0.06 13.53 3.83
CA ALA A 184 0.64 14.75 4.26
C ALA A 184 2.09 14.48 4.67
N GLN A 185 2.37 13.29 5.22
CA GLN A 185 3.72 12.86 5.56
C GLN A 185 4.57 12.46 4.36
N HIS A 186 4.00 12.31 3.15
CA HIS A 186 4.76 11.90 1.96
C HIS A 186 5.04 13.06 0.99
N ILE A 187 4.29 14.14 1.07
CA ILE A 187 4.46 15.31 0.18
C ILE A 187 5.57 16.24 0.65
N PHE A 188 6.16 16.97 -0.31
CA PHE A 188 7.21 17.97 -0.10
C PHE A 188 8.46 17.46 0.61
N LYS A 189 8.64 16.13 0.66
CA LYS A 189 9.89 15.53 1.09
C LYS A 189 10.93 15.73 0.01
N THR A 190 12.04 16.38 0.35
CA THR A 190 13.25 16.32 -0.47
C THR A 190 13.73 14.87 -0.49
N PRO A 191 14.18 14.31 -1.63
CA PRO A 191 14.90 13.05 -1.59
C PRO A 191 16.13 13.25 -0.72
N THR A 192 16.11 12.72 0.50
CA THR A 192 17.30 12.64 1.34
C THR A 192 18.27 11.76 0.58
N THR A 193 19.27 12.38 -0.04
CA THR A 193 20.44 11.68 -0.53
C THR A 193 21.16 11.19 0.71
N VAL A 194 20.85 9.98 1.16
CA VAL A 194 21.75 9.25 2.05
C VAL A 194 22.88 8.77 1.15
N ALA A 195 23.87 9.63 0.94
CA ALA A 195 25.19 9.20 0.51
C ALA A 195 25.77 8.35 1.63
N ALA A 196 25.67 7.03 1.50
CA ALA A 196 26.39 6.10 2.34
C ALA A 196 27.90 6.23 2.05
N THR A 197 28.57 7.12 2.77
CA THR A 197 30.02 7.06 2.94
C THR A 197 30.30 6.20 4.17
N GLN A 198 30.49 4.90 3.95
CA GLN A 198 31.14 4.05 4.96
C GLN A 198 32.66 4.34 4.93
N PRO A 199 33.30 4.67 6.06
CA PRO A 199 34.75 4.62 6.18
C PRO A 199 35.25 3.17 6.04
N PRO A 200 36.49 2.93 5.59
CA PRO A 200 37.01 1.58 5.46
C PRO A 200 37.12 0.94 6.84
N ALA A 201 36.40 -0.17 7.05
CA ALA A 201 36.55 -1.00 8.24
C ALA A 201 37.94 -1.67 8.24
N PRO A 202 38.64 -1.75 9.38
CA PRO A 202 39.93 -2.42 9.47
C PRO A 202 39.75 -3.92 9.20
N ALA A 203 40.70 -4.49 8.47
CA ALA A 203 40.73 -5.91 8.11
C ALA A 203 40.64 -6.79 9.36
N ALA A 204 39.47 -7.37 9.59
CA ALA A 204 39.23 -8.39 10.60
C ALA A 204 39.37 -9.77 9.96
N ALA A 205 39.98 -10.68 10.73
CA ALA A 205 40.30 -12.04 10.34
C ALA A 205 39.08 -12.84 9.85
N VAL A 206 39.34 -13.76 8.91
CA VAL A 206 38.33 -14.61 8.26
C VAL A 206 37.72 -15.58 9.28
N GLU A 207 36.53 -15.26 9.77
CA GLU A 207 35.61 -16.24 10.38
C GLU A 207 35.00 -17.14 9.28
N PRO A 208 34.67 -18.41 9.59
CA PRO A 208 34.02 -19.29 8.63
C PRO A 208 32.67 -18.70 8.18
N ALA A 209 32.44 -18.69 6.87
CA ALA A 209 31.24 -18.09 6.27
C ALA A 209 29.96 -18.71 6.85
N LYS A 210 29.14 -17.88 7.53
CA LYS A 210 27.82 -18.31 8.01
C LYS A 210 26.95 -18.68 6.81
N LYS A 211 26.31 -19.85 6.87
CA LYS A 211 25.31 -20.29 5.87
C LYS A 211 24.17 -19.27 5.79
N PHE A 212 23.65 -19.03 4.59
CA PHE A 212 22.55 -18.10 4.36
C PHE A 212 21.30 -18.52 5.14
N VAL A 213 20.70 -17.57 5.85
CA VAL A 213 19.48 -17.74 6.64
C VAL A 213 18.65 -16.47 6.52
N LEU A 214 17.39 -16.61 6.10
CA LEU A 214 16.39 -15.55 6.13
C LEU A 214 15.13 -16.08 6.78
N ARG A 215 14.53 -15.27 7.67
CA ARG A 215 13.21 -15.52 8.24
C ARG A 215 12.38 -14.27 8.10
N VAL A 216 11.14 -14.44 7.67
CA VAL A 216 10.19 -13.36 7.42
C VAL A 216 8.99 -13.59 8.32
N ASP A 217 8.64 -12.58 9.10
CA ASP A 217 7.36 -12.47 9.79
C ASP A 217 6.38 -11.78 8.83
N CYS A 218 5.58 -12.57 8.12
CA CYS A 218 4.75 -12.08 7.02
C CYS A 218 3.57 -11.29 7.60
N GLY A 219 3.38 -10.05 7.15
CA GLY A 219 2.42 -9.12 7.74
C GLY A 219 2.99 -8.18 8.81
N ALA A 220 4.17 -8.45 9.36
CA ALA A 220 4.75 -7.60 10.42
C ALA A 220 5.40 -6.34 9.87
N LEU A 221 5.20 -5.22 10.57
CA LEU A 221 5.80 -3.91 10.24
C LEU A 221 7.23 -3.74 10.79
N GLU A 222 7.57 -4.49 11.83
CA GLU A 222 8.86 -4.41 12.51
C GLU A 222 9.51 -5.79 12.64
N SER A 223 10.84 -5.81 12.56
CA SER A 223 11.60 -7.04 12.76
C SER A 223 11.69 -7.34 14.26
N PHE A 224 11.70 -8.61 14.63
CA PHE A 224 11.87 -9.00 16.03
C PHE A 224 12.83 -10.18 16.18
N LYS A 225 13.23 -10.43 17.43
CA LYS A 225 14.06 -11.58 17.79
C LYS A 225 13.27 -12.51 18.70
N ASP A 226 13.21 -13.78 18.34
CA ASP A 226 12.51 -14.79 19.14
C ASP A 226 13.32 -15.24 20.36
N LYS A 227 12.69 -16.06 21.22
CA LYS A 227 13.30 -16.59 22.44
C LYS A 227 14.52 -17.49 22.19
N LEU A 228 14.67 -18.02 20.97
CA LEU A 228 15.79 -18.84 20.54
C LEU A 228 16.92 -18.01 19.90
N GLY A 229 16.73 -16.68 19.83
CA GLY A 229 17.69 -15.75 19.26
C GLY A 229 17.60 -15.61 17.73
N ASN A 230 16.62 -16.23 17.08
CA ASN A 230 16.43 -16.05 15.64
C ASN A 230 15.85 -14.66 15.37
N VAL A 231 16.40 -14.00 14.36
CA VAL A 231 15.87 -12.73 13.86
C VAL A 231 14.85 -13.02 12.76
N TRP A 232 13.66 -12.46 12.92
CA TRP A 232 12.56 -12.48 11.96
C TRP A 232 12.45 -11.07 11.38
N ALA A 233 12.68 -10.96 10.07
CA ALA A 233 12.57 -9.70 9.35
C ALA A 233 11.10 -9.29 9.23
N ALA A 234 10.85 -7.98 9.35
CA ALA A 234 9.58 -7.37 8.97
C ALA A 234 9.25 -7.74 7.53
N ASP A 235 7.96 -7.92 7.25
CA ASP A 235 7.49 -8.13 5.90
C ASP A 235 7.74 -6.90 5.02
N GLN A 236 7.84 -7.12 3.72
CA GLN A 236 7.98 -6.03 2.76
C GLN A 236 7.45 -6.42 1.39
N GLU A 237 6.96 -5.41 0.69
CA GLU A 237 6.64 -5.52 -0.73
C GLU A 237 7.92 -5.64 -1.57
N LEU A 238 7.78 -6.33 -2.69
CA LEU A 238 8.82 -6.46 -3.69
C LEU A 238 8.95 -5.14 -4.47
N ASP A 239 9.99 -4.37 -4.17
CA ASP A 239 10.31 -3.11 -4.83
C ASP A 239 11.66 -3.13 -5.53
N ALA A 240 11.87 -2.17 -6.43
CA ALA A 240 13.16 -1.95 -7.08
C ALA A 240 14.26 -1.69 -6.03
N GLY A 241 15.34 -2.47 -6.09
CA GLY A 241 16.47 -2.38 -5.17
C GLY A 241 16.36 -3.25 -3.92
N LYS A 242 15.20 -3.85 -3.64
CA LYS A 242 15.06 -4.89 -2.62
C LYS A 242 15.47 -6.24 -3.19
N THR A 243 16.17 -7.04 -2.38
CA THR A 243 16.58 -8.39 -2.75
C THR A 243 15.47 -9.41 -2.59
N TRP A 244 14.40 -9.10 -1.85
CA TRP A 244 13.26 -9.96 -1.68
C TRP A 244 11.99 -9.17 -1.32
N GLY A 245 10.83 -9.80 -1.44
CA GLY A 245 9.56 -9.23 -1.01
C GLY A 245 8.35 -9.98 -1.55
N ALA A 246 7.17 -9.60 -1.07
CA ALA A 246 5.89 -10.07 -1.58
C ALA A 246 5.50 -9.34 -2.88
N ASP A 247 4.98 -10.09 -3.84
CA ASP A 247 4.29 -9.56 -5.02
C ASP A 247 2.80 -9.44 -4.67
N ASP A 248 2.39 -8.20 -4.36
CA ASP A 248 1.02 -7.84 -3.97
C ASP A 248 0.60 -8.34 -2.58
N GLY A 249 -0.68 -8.17 -2.27
CA GLY A 249 -1.31 -8.59 -1.03
C GLY A 249 -1.33 -7.51 0.04
N LEU A 250 -2.13 -7.76 1.06
CA LEU A 250 -2.33 -6.88 2.20
C LEU A 250 -1.75 -7.52 3.45
N THR A 251 -1.32 -6.70 4.40
CA THR A 251 -0.79 -7.15 5.69
C THR A 251 -1.76 -6.82 6.80
N ILE A 252 -1.81 -7.67 7.81
CA ILE A 252 -2.59 -7.41 9.01
C ILE A 252 -1.86 -7.99 10.23
N ASP A 253 -1.94 -7.24 11.32
CA ASP A 253 -1.36 -7.58 12.61
C ASP A 253 -2.49 -7.63 13.64
N ARG A 254 -2.65 -8.80 14.27
CA ARG A 254 -3.69 -9.08 15.26
C ARG A 254 -3.01 -9.54 16.55
N PRO A 255 -2.40 -8.62 17.30
CA PRO A 255 -1.76 -8.98 18.56
C PRO A 255 -2.81 -9.59 19.50
N GLU A 256 -2.40 -10.63 20.22
CA GLU A 256 -3.23 -11.32 21.22
C GLU A 256 -4.51 -11.97 20.67
N VAL A 257 -4.55 -12.30 19.36
CA VAL A 257 -5.68 -12.98 18.72
C VAL A 257 -5.98 -14.38 19.29
N GLY A 258 -5.09 -14.91 20.15
CA GLY A 258 -5.32 -16.15 20.89
C GLY A 258 -4.76 -17.41 20.22
N ILE A 259 -3.64 -17.28 19.50
CA ILE A 259 -2.92 -18.42 18.93
C ILE A 259 -2.53 -19.42 20.02
N THR A 260 -2.75 -20.71 19.77
CA THR A 260 -2.40 -21.80 20.70
C THR A 260 -1.51 -22.86 20.04
N GLY A 261 -0.80 -23.67 20.83
CA GLY A 261 -0.03 -24.81 20.30
C GLY A 261 1.36 -24.47 19.74
N THR A 262 1.91 -23.29 20.04
CA THR A 262 3.28 -22.88 19.67
C THR A 262 3.87 -21.97 20.75
N ASP A 263 5.20 -22.04 20.93
CA ASP A 263 5.94 -21.06 21.74
C ASP A 263 6.36 -19.81 20.94
N LEU A 264 6.21 -19.86 19.61
CA LEU A 264 6.50 -18.78 18.67
C LEU A 264 5.19 -18.12 18.23
N VAL A 265 4.46 -17.54 19.17
CA VAL A 265 3.11 -16.97 18.97
C VAL A 265 3.13 -15.84 17.95
N ARG A 266 4.08 -14.90 18.09
CA ARG A 266 4.12 -13.62 17.36
C ARG A 266 3.98 -13.77 15.85
N ILE A 267 4.66 -14.73 15.23
CA ILE A 267 4.64 -14.88 13.76
C ILE A 267 3.28 -15.34 13.23
N TYR A 268 2.37 -15.83 14.08
CA TYR A 268 1.03 -16.26 13.69
C TYR A 268 -0.04 -15.23 14.07
N GLU A 269 0.34 -14.13 14.69
CA GLU A 269 -0.53 -12.97 14.95
C GLU A 269 -0.55 -12.01 13.75
N THR A 270 0.45 -12.13 12.88
CA THR A 270 0.58 -11.42 11.62
C THR A 270 0.33 -12.35 10.45
N GLU A 271 -0.24 -11.78 9.39
CA GLU A 271 -0.32 -12.45 8.11
C GLU A 271 -0.21 -11.44 6.96
N ARG A 272 0.38 -11.88 5.84
CA ARG A 272 0.07 -11.31 4.54
C ARG A 272 -1.02 -12.17 3.90
N TYR A 273 -1.96 -11.56 3.20
CA TYR A 273 -3.00 -12.25 2.44
C TYR A 273 -3.22 -11.61 1.07
N SER A 274 -3.87 -12.34 0.16
CA SER A 274 -4.15 -11.90 -1.22
C SER A 274 -2.90 -11.60 -2.07
N MET A 275 -1.73 -12.13 -1.68
CA MET A 275 -0.50 -12.00 -2.46
C MET A 275 -0.46 -13.00 -3.62
N GLY A 276 0.28 -12.69 -4.68
CA GLY A 276 0.56 -13.63 -5.77
C GLY A 276 1.79 -14.49 -5.51
N SER A 277 2.85 -13.91 -4.93
CA SER A 277 4.08 -14.64 -4.63
C SER A 277 4.96 -13.96 -3.59
N TYR A 278 5.95 -14.67 -3.07
CA TYR A 278 7.17 -14.08 -2.50
C TYR A 278 8.35 -14.40 -3.40
N LYS A 279 9.21 -13.42 -3.68
CA LYS A 279 10.43 -13.58 -4.48
C LYS A 279 11.64 -13.26 -3.63
N PHE A 280 12.66 -14.11 -3.69
CA PHE A 280 13.90 -13.96 -2.94
C PHE A 280 15.11 -14.10 -3.84
N THR A 281 15.99 -13.10 -3.80
CA THR A 281 17.33 -13.18 -4.39
C THR A 281 18.25 -13.84 -3.38
N VAL A 282 18.64 -15.08 -3.65
CA VAL A 282 19.47 -15.89 -2.74
C VAL A 282 20.61 -16.53 -3.53
N PRO A 283 21.75 -16.88 -2.89
CA PRO A 283 22.81 -17.61 -3.56
C PRO A 283 22.30 -18.90 -4.23
N ASN A 284 22.92 -19.33 -5.32
CA ASN A 284 22.60 -20.64 -5.90
C ASN A 284 22.91 -21.76 -4.91
N GLY A 285 22.05 -22.76 -4.85
CA GLY A 285 22.20 -23.87 -3.91
C GLY A 285 20.89 -24.59 -3.61
N LYS A 286 20.90 -25.38 -2.54
CA LYS A 286 19.72 -26.05 -2.01
C LYS A 286 19.33 -25.44 -0.68
N TYR A 287 18.02 -25.34 -0.49
CA TYR A 287 17.44 -24.71 0.69
C TYR A 287 16.38 -25.61 1.32
N THR A 288 16.34 -25.57 2.65
CA THR A 288 15.14 -25.93 3.40
C THR A 288 14.26 -24.68 3.50
N VAL A 289 13.03 -24.78 2.98
CA VAL A 289 12.01 -23.74 3.03
C VAL A 289 10.91 -24.16 4.00
N ARG A 290 10.54 -23.30 4.95
CA ARG A 290 9.40 -23.53 5.85
C ARG A 290 8.37 -22.44 5.68
N LEU A 291 7.12 -22.85 5.50
CA LEU A 291 5.97 -21.96 5.38
C LEU A 291 5.09 -22.13 6.61
N HIS A 292 4.80 -21.02 7.27
CA HIS A 292 4.01 -20.94 8.49
C HIS A 292 2.64 -20.34 8.18
N PHE A 293 1.59 -20.99 8.65
CA PHE A 293 0.20 -20.58 8.44
C PHE A 293 -0.59 -20.71 9.75
N ALA A 294 -1.64 -19.90 9.91
CA ALA A 294 -2.69 -20.09 10.91
C ALA A 294 -3.94 -19.36 10.47
N GLU A 295 -5.12 -20.00 10.47
CA GLU A 295 -6.36 -19.28 10.16
C GLU A 295 -6.73 -18.37 11.34
N THR A 296 -6.67 -17.06 11.14
CA THR A 296 -6.93 -16.03 12.16
C THR A 296 -8.07 -15.08 11.79
N PHE A 297 -8.59 -15.17 10.56
CA PHE A 297 -9.67 -14.30 10.12
C PHE A 297 -11.01 -14.84 10.62
N GLU A 298 -11.67 -14.08 11.50
CA GLU A 298 -12.96 -14.46 12.12
C GLU A 298 -14.09 -14.72 11.09
N GLY A 299 -13.95 -14.22 9.86
CA GLY A 299 -14.88 -14.52 8.76
C GLY A 299 -14.83 -15.97 8.27
N ILE A 300 -13.76 -16.71 8.57
CA ILE A 300 -13.62 -18.14 8.24
C ILE A 300 -14.10 -18.96 9.45
N THR A 301 -15.38 -19.29 9.44
CA THR A 301 -16.04 -19.98 10.56
C THR A 301 -16.13 -21.50 10.39
N GLY A 302 -15.64 -22.04 9.27
CA GLY A 302 -15.67 -23.46 8.99
C GLY A 302 -14.77 -23.89 7.81
N PRO A 303 -14.66 -25.20 7.59
CA PRO A 303 -14.00 -25.77 6.42
C PRO A 303 -14.55 -25.23 5.10
N GLU A 304 -13.74 -25.29 4.05
CA GLU A 304 -14.07 -24.97 2.65
C GLU A 304 -14.43 -23.50 2.39
N MET A 305 -14.37 -22.64 3.42
CA MET A 305 -14.58 -21.19 3.29
C MET A 305 -13.35 -20.44 2.80
N ARG A 306 -12.14 -20.97 3.02
CA ARG A 306 -10.89 -20.50 2.42
C ARG A 306 -10.07 -21.69 1.96
N VAL A 307 -9.74 -21.70 0.68
CA VAL A 307 -8.97 -22.75 0.02
C VAL A 307 -8.01 -22.11 -0.96
N PHE A 308 -6.72 -22.42 -0.89
CA PHE A 308 -5.73 -21.89 -1.82
C PHE A 308 -4.60 -22.89 -2.06
N SER A 309 -3.83 -22.70 -3.12
CA SER A 309 -2.70 -23.56 -3.45
C SER A 309 -1.38 -22.82 -3.30
N VAL A 310 -0.31 -23.55 -2.96
CA VAL A 310 1.04 -23.00 -2.78
C VAL A 310 2.05 -23.76 -3.64
N SER A 311 2.89 -23.04 -4.38
CA SER A 311 3.97 -23.61 -5.17
C SER A 311 5.33 -23.25 -4.58
N VAL A 312 6.21 -24.26 -4.50
CA VAL A 312 7.61 -24.13 -4.07
C VAL A 312 8.49 -24.78 -5.15
N PRO A 313 9.62 -24.16 -5.56
CA PRO A 313 10.43 -24.67 -6.67
C PRO A 313 10.91 -26.10 -6.45
N GLY A 314 10.84 -26.93 -7.49
CA GLY A 314 11.27 -28.33 -7.44
C GLY A 314 10.41 -29.25 -6.58
N GLN A 315 9.30 -28.76 -6.01
CA GLN A 315 8.39 -29.53 -5.16
C GLN A 315 7.03 -29.73 -5.84
N ALA A 316 6.28 -30.75 -5.42
CA ALA A 316 4.89 -30.88 -5.81
C ALA A 316 4.07 -29.70 -5.23
N VAL A 317 3.18 -29.13 -6.04
CA VAL A 317 2.28 -28.06 -5.61
C VAL A 317 1.41 -28.56 -4.45
N LEU A 318 1.37 -27.79 -3.36
CA LEU A 318 0.41 -28.00 -2.28
C LEU A 318 -0.94 -27.48 -2.76
N LYS A 319 -1.77 -28.38 -3.27
CA LYS A 319 -3.09 -28.02 -3.80
C LYS A 319 -4.13 -27.98 -2.69
N ASP A 320 -5.10 -27.07 -2.86
CA ASP A 320 -6.34 -27.01 -2.09
C ASP A 320 -6.13 -27.00 -0.56
N LEU A 321 -5.16 -26.20 -0.09
CA LEU A 321 -4.91 -26.00 1.32
C LEU A 321 -6.10 -25.29 1.97
N ASP A 322 -6.71 -25.98 2.93
CA ASP A 322 -7.73 -25.47 3.84
C ASP A 322 -7.19 -25.57 5.26
N LEU A 323 -6.83 -24.42 5.83
CA LEU A 323 -6.24 -24.34 7.18
C LEU A 323 -7.25 -24.75 8.25
N PHE A 324 -8.50 -24.33 8.13
CA PHE A 324 -9.54 -24.63 9.10
C PHE A 324 -9.82 -26.14 9.16
N LYS A 325 -9.88 -26.80 8.00
CA LYS A 325 -10.03 -28.26 7.92
C LYS A 325 -8.80 -29.02 8.42
N THR A 326 -7.60 -28.47 8.19
CA THR A 326 -6.33 -29.16 8.52
C THR A 326 -5.97 -29.07 9.99
N VAL A 327 -6.05 -27.87 10.57
CA VAL A 327 -5.60 -27.61 11.95
C VAL A 327 -6.67 -26.91 12.78
N GLY A 328 -7.64 -26.23 12.17
CA GLY A 328 -8.67 -25.45 12.86
C GLY A 328 -8.30 -23.97 13.02
N PHE A 329 -9.22 -23.20 13.61
CA PHE A 329 -9.05 -21.78 13.89
C PHE A 329 -7.96 -21.55 14.96
N LEU A 330 -7.14 -20.50 14.79
CA LEU A 330 -6.07 -20.07 15.71
C LEU A 330 -5.02 -21.13 16.04
N LYS A 331 -4.80 -22.06 15.11
CA LYS A 331 -3.85 -23.16 15.26
C LYS A 331 -2.77 -23.11 14.16
N PRO A 332 -1.49 -23.09 14.53
CA PRO A 332 -0.38 -23.12 13.60
C PRO A 332 -0.33 -24.38 12.72
N LEU A 333 0.09 -24.19 11.48
CA LEU A 333 0.51 -25.22 10.54
C LEU A 333 1.86 -24.83 9.93
N VAL A 334 2.82 -25.75 9.96
CA VAL A 334 4.12 -25.58 9.28
C VAL A 334 4.25 -26.60 8.16
N LYS A 335 4.63 -26.14 6.97
CA LYS A 335 5.00 -26.98 5.83
C LYS A 335 6.49 -26.81 5.54
N GLU A 336 7.25 -27.90 5.68
CA GLU A 336 8.69 -27.94 5.42
C GLU A 336 8.97 -28.61 4.08
N TYR A 337 9.80 -27.96 3.28
CA TYR A 337 10.27 -28.43 1.97
C TYR A 337 11.79 -28.45 1.97
N LYS A 338 12.40 -29.62 1.79
CA LYS A 338 13.86 -29.79 1.74
C LYS A 338 14.35 -29.90 0.31
N GLY A 339 15.59 -29.50 0.08
CA GLY A 339 16.27 -29.62 -1.20
C GLY A 339 15.67 -28.73 -2.28
N VAL A 340 15.06 -27.60 -1.92
CA VAL A 340 14.50 -26.62 -2.88
C VAL A 340 15.67 -26.05 -3.70
N PRO A 341 15.74 -26.31 -5.02
CA PRO A 341 16.85 -25.88 -5.84
C PRO A 341 16.73 -24.41 -6.24
N VAL A 342 17.85 -23.70 -6.22
CA VAL A 342 17.99 -22.34 -6.77
C VAL A 342 19.21 -22.31 -7.69
N ASP A 343 18.96 -22.16 -8.99
CA ASP A 343 20.01 -22.21 -10.03
C ASP A 343 20.26 -20.86 -10.72
N ASN A 344 19.35 -19.90 -10.55
CA ASN A 344 19.37 -18.58 -11.20
C ASN A 344 19.36 -17.41 -10.20
N GLY A 345 19.71 -17.69 -8.95
CA GLY A 345 19.72 -16.74 -7.85
C GLY A 345 18.34 -16.32 -7.36
N GLN A 346 17.24 -16.94 -7.85
CA GLN A 346 15.88 -16.61 -7.45
C GLN A 346 15.13 -17.82 -6.88
N LEU A 347 14.55 -17.62 -5.71
CA LEU A 347 13.56 -18.52 -5.12
C LEU A 347 12.20 -17.82 -5.14
N VAL A 348 11.21 -18.41 -5.80
CA VAL A 348 9.85 -17.86 -5.91
C VAL A 348 8.84 -18.82 -5.30
N ILE A 349 8.08 -18.34 -4.32
CA ILE A 349 7.01 -19.08 -3.64
C ILE A 349 5.70 -18.50 -4.13
N GLY A 350 4.89 -19.28 -4.85
CA GLY A 350 3.65 -18.79 -5.46
C GLY A 350 2.41 -19.17 -4.65
N PHE A 351 1.40 -18.31 -4.70
CA PHE A 351 0.10 -18.53 -4.06
C PHE A 351 -1.01 -18.39 -5.10
N THR A 352 -1.95 -19.33 -5.11
CA THR A 352 -3.09 -19.32 -6.04
C THR A 352 -4.39 -19.42 -5.27
N PRO A 353 -5.28 -18.41 -5.34
CA PRO A 353 -6.60 -18.50 -4.71
C PRO A 353 -7.45 -19.55 -5.41
N ASN A 354 -8.17 -20.37 -4.61
CA ASN A 354 -9.24 -21.23 -5.13
C ASN A 354 -10.60 -20.75 -4.57
N ILE A 355 -10.69 -20.52 -3.26
CA ILE A 355 -11.83 -19.95 -2.54
C ILE A 355 -11.26 -18.97 -1.49
N GLU A 356 -11.71 -17.71 -1.51
CA GLU A 356 -11.12 -16.63 -0.71
C GLU A 356 -9.62 -16.40 -1.02
N ASN A 357 -8.99 -15.46 -0.31
CA ASN A 357 -7.60 -15.06 -0.51
C ASN A 357 -6.63 -16.06 0.11
N PRO A 358 -5.49 -16.35 -0.54
CA PRO A 358 -4.37 -17.04 0.11
C PRO A 358 -3.83 -16.20 1.27
N GLN A 359 -3.22 -16.85 2.25
CA GLN A 359 -2.54 -16.19 3.38
C GLN A 359 -1.26 -16.92 3.78
N ILE A 360 -0.35 -16.20 4.44
CA ILE A 360 0.84 -16.77 5.06
C ILE A 360 1.27 -15.91 6.25
N CYS A 361 1.72 -16.58 7.31
CA CYS A 361 2.15 -15.99 8.57
C CYS A 361 3.67 -15.83 8.66
N GLY A 362 4.44 -16.76 8.08
CA GLY A 362 5.90 -16.67 8.12
C GLY A 362 6.60 -17.55 7.09
N ILE A 363 7.84 -17.17 6.75
CA ILE A 363 8.68 -17.90 5.79
C ILE A 363 10.09 -18.03 6.37
N GLU A 364 10.65 -19.24 6.37
CA GLU A 364 12.08 -19.47 6.60
C GLU A 364 12.76 -19.99 5.33
N ILE A 365 13.94 -19.46 5.00
CA ILE A 365 14.82 -19.94 3.92
C ILE A 365 16.20 -20.20 4.53
N LEU A 366 16.57 -21.47 4.61
CA LEU A 366 17.77 -21.96 5.28
C LEU A 366 18.66 -22.69 4.27
N ALA A 367 19.89 -22.22 4.04
CA ALA A 367 20.82 -22.91 3.16
C ALA A 367 21.24 -24.27 3.75
N GLU A 368 21.23 -25.31 2.90
CA GLU A 368 21.52 -26.70 3.30
C GLU A 368 23.00 -27.03 3.47
#